data_AF-A0A914S2C7-F1
#
_entry.id   AF-A0A914S2C7-F1
#
_cell.length_a   1.000
_cell.length_b   1.000
_cell.length_c   1.000
_cell.angle_alpha   90.00
_cell.angle_beta   90.00
_cell.angle_gamma   90.00
#
_symmetry.space_group_name_H-M   'P 1'
#
loop_
_entity.id
_entity.type
_entity.pdbx_description
1 polymer ?
#
loop_
_entity_poly.entity_id
_entity_poly.type
_entity_poly.pdbx_seq_one_letter_code
_entity_poly.pdbx_strand_id
1 'polypeptide(L)'
;MNPLGVLLGRSRRSDVLEMRCWRPPIVSFDHGFVPNGGRVYYLIRSQPPLLSPMLYEYYLATGDLEAVNEILPMLEKEYNFWLVQRAKPFYDESENEKFQFFQYRAHMKTPRPESYREDMDLVRNITSD
;
A
#
# COMPACT_ATOMS: atom_id res chain seq x y z
N MET A 1 29.26 -16.47 5.42
CA MET A 1 27.98 -16.67 6.10
C MET A 1 27.06 -15.53 5.72
N ASN A 2 26.03 -15.81 4.93
CA ASN A 2 24.79 -15.04 4.90
C ASN A 2 23.71 -16.00 4.39
N PRO A 3 22.86 -16.55 5.29
CA PRO A 3 21.71 -17.35 4.89
C PRO A 3 20.52 -16.42 4.71
N LEU A 4 19.82 -16.56 3.57
CA LEU A 4 18.43 -16.14 3.25
C LEU A 4 18.34 -15.75 1.77
N GLY A 5 18.64 -16.72 0.91
CA GLY A 5 17.98 -16.79 -0.39
C GLY A 5 16.75 -17.69 -0.25
N VAL A 6 15.73 -17.44 -1.10
CA VAL A 6 14.41 -18.10 -1.20
C VAL A 6 13.32 -17.22 -0.53
N LEU A 7 12.59 -16.35 -1.25
CA LEU A 7 11.55 -16.67 -2.24
C LEU A 7 11.28 -15.48 -3.19
N LEU A 8 11.67 -15.62 -4.46
CA LEU A 8 10.93 -15.15 -5.66
C LEU A 8 11.79 -15.55 -6.87
N GLY A 9 11.49 -16.73 -7.41
CA GLY A 9 12.21 -17.29 -8.55
C GLY A 9 11.76 -16.65 -9.86
N ARG A 10 12.77 -16.31 -10.67
CA ARG A 10 12.77 -16.15 -12.15
C ARG A 10 12.11 -14.89 -12.73
N SER A 11 12.85 -13.77 -12.73
CA SER A 11 13.27 -13.02 -13.95
C SER A 11 13.90 -11.66 -13.58
N ARG A 12 15.14 -11.65 -13.07
CA ARG A 12 15.82 -10.42 -12.61
C ARG A 12 16.04 -9.33 -13.68
N ARG A 13 15.72 -9.56 -14.96
CA ARG A 13 15.93 -8.59 -16.05
C ARG A 13 14.65 -7.93 -16.56
N SER A 14 13.51 -8.63 -16.56
CA SER A 14 12.24 -8.04 -16.99
C SER A 14 11.71 -7.05 -15.95
N ASP A 15 11.77 -7.42 -14.68
CA ASP A 15 11.14 -6.66 -13.60
C ASP A 15 11.85 -5.32 -13.38
N VAL A 16 13.17 -5.31 -13.59
CA VAL A 16 14.02 -4.11 -13.53
C VAL A 16 13.75 -3.15 -14.68
N LEU A 17 13.58 -3.67 -15.90
CA LEU A 17 13.23 -2.85 -17.08
C LEU A 17 11.80 -2.32 -16.98
N GLU A 18 10.88 -3.12 -16.43
CA GLU A 18 9.51 -2.71 -16.19
C GLU A 18 9.48 -1.53 -15.22
N MET A 19 10.24 -1.57 -14.12
CA MET A 19 10.33 -0.47 -13.17
C MET A 19 10.93 0.81 -13.73
N ARG A 20 11.95 0.71 -14.59
CA ARG A 20 12.55 1.89 -15.24
C ARG A 20 11.59 2.56 -16.23
N CYS A 21 10.72 1.79 -16.87
CA CYS A 21 9.63 2.32 -17.71
C CYS A 21 8.37 2.64 -16.90
N TRP A 22 8.27 2.14 -15.68
CA TRP A 22 7.18 2.39 -14.76
C TRP A 22 7.32 3.80 -14.21
N ARG A 23 6.67 4.75 -14.90
CA ARG A 23 6.30 5.99 -14.24
C ARG A 23 5.18 5.65 -13.27
N PRO A 24 5.36 5.88 -11.95
CA PRO A 24 4.28 5.67 -11.01
C PRO A 24 3.02 6.40 -11.49
N PRO A 25 1.84 5.77 -11.39
CA PRO A 25 0.62 6.33 -11.94
C PRO A 25 0.38 7.71 -11.34
N ILE A 26 0.03 8.68 -12.20
CA ILE A 26 -0.35 10.06 -11.83
C ILE A 26 -1.32 10.07 -10.64
N VAL A 27 -2.19 9.06 -10.57
CA VAL A 27 -3.15 8.83 -9.49
C VAL A 27 -2.54 8.84 -8.09
N SER A 28 -1.33 8.28 -7.90
CA SER A 28 -0.63 8.27 -6.60
C SER A 28 -0.18 9.66 -6.18
N PHE A 29 0.18 10.52 -7.15
CA PHE A 29 0.68 11.87 -6.86
C PHE A 29 -0.41 12.81 -6.34
N ASP A 30 -1.62 12.68 -6.88
CA ASP A 30 -2.76 13.55 -6.55
C ASP A 30 -3.50 13.13 -5.28
N HIS A 31 -3.56 11.82 -4.99
CA HIS A 31 -4.27 11.29 -3.81
C HIS A 31 -3.36 11.04 -2.60
N GLY A 32 -2.03 11.03 -2.82
CA GLY A 32 -1.04 10.83 -1.76
C GLY A 32 -0.88 9.38 -1.31
N PHE A 33 -1.47 8.41 -2.00
CA PHE A 33 -1.30 6.97 -1.75
C PHE A 33 -1.54 6.16 -3.01
N VAL A 34 -1.04 4.92 -3.04
CA VAL A 34 -1.32 3.97 -4.14
C VAL A 34 -2.71 3.35 -3.94
N PRO A 35 -3.70 3.65 -4.80
CA PRO A 35 -5.02 3.04 -4.71
C PRO A 35 -4.95 1.56 -5.05
N ASN A 36 -5.97 0.81 -4.65
CA ASN A 36 -6.08 -0.62 -4.99
C ASN A 36 -6.03 -0.93 -6.49
N GLY A 37 -6.41 0.02 -7.34
CA GLY A 37 -6.23 -0.10 -8.78
C GLY A 37 -6.60 1.19 -9.49
N GLY A 38 -6.37 1.23 -10.82
CA GLY A 38 -6.63 2.40 -11.67
C GLY A 38 -8.11 2.67 -11.98
N ARG A 39 -9.02 2.51 -11.01
CA ARG A 39 -10.46 2.73 -11.17
C ARG A 39 -10.98 3.69 -10.10
N VAL A 40 -11.94 4.54 -10.47
CA VAL A 40 -12.44 5.65 -9.62
C VAL A 40 -12.96 5.17 -8.25
N TYR A 41 -13.61 4.00 -8.19
CA TYR A 41 -14.13 3.43 -6.94
C TYR A 41 -13.05 2.85 -6.00
N TYR A 42 -11.77 2.92 -6.37
CA TYR A 42 -10.64 2.58 -5.50
C TYR A 42 -9.94 3.80 -4.87
N LEU A 43 -10.34 5.02 -5.20
CA LEU A 43 -9.76 6.25 -4.65
C LEU A 43 -10.01 6.46 -3.15
N ILE A 44 -10.73 5.54 -2.51
CA ILE A 44 -11.04 5.54 -1.07
C ILE A 44 -10.32 4.42 -0.31
N ARG A 45 -9.55 3.57 -1.02
CA ARG A 45 -8.93 2.34 -0.50
C ARG A 45 -7.48 2.24 -0.96
N SER A 46 -6.55 2.19 -0.01
CA SER A 46 -5.16 1.81 -0.26
C SER A 46 -4.98 0.29 -0.20
N GLN A 47 -3.91 -0.21 -0.82
CA GLN A 47 -3.41 -1.57 -0.68
C GLN A 47 -2.13 -1.59 0.16
N PRO A 48 -1.56 -2.76 0.52
CA PRO A 48 -0.29 -2.84 1.21
C PRO A 48 0.77 -1.94 0.55
N PRO A 49 1.48 -1.09 1.32
CA PRO A 49 2.47 -0.16 0.80
C PRO A 49 3.73 -0.91 0.40
N LEU A 50 3.73 -1.43 -0.82
CA LEU A 50 4.85 -2.20 -1.37
C LEU A 50 5.80 -1.35 -2.21
N LEU A 51 5.54 -0.04 -2.37
CA LEU A 51 6.35 0.83 -3.23
C LEU A 51 7.79 1.00 -2.73
N SER A 52 7.98 1.14 -1.41
CA SER A 52 9.32 1.24 -0.80
C SER A 52 10.17 -0.02 -1.02
N PRO A 53 9.71 -1.25 -0.68
CA PRO A 53 10.50 -2.46 -0.94
C PRO A 53 10.70 -2.70 -2.44
N MET A 54 9.73 -2.33 -3.27
CA MET A 54 9.85 -2.34 -4.73
C MET A 54 11.01 -1.48 -5.24
N LEU A 55 11.09 -0.22 -4.79
CA LEU A 55 12.20 0.67 -5.15
C LEU A 55 13.55 0.17 -4.61
N TYR A 56 13.54 -0.43 -3.42
CA TYR A 56 14.75 -1.00 -2.82
C TYR A 56 15.30 -2.16 -3.67
N GLU A 57 14.46 -3.11 -4.09
CA GLU A 57 14.88 -4.20 -4.97
C GLU A 57 15.35 -3.69 -6.34
N TYR A 58 14.70 -2.66 -6.89
CA TYR A 58 15.15 -1.99 -8.12
C TYR A 58 16.56 -1.40 -7.95
N TYR A 59 16.80 -0.68 -6.87
CA TYR A 59 18.09 -0.08 -6.59
C TYR A 59 19.17 -1.15 -6.40
N LEU A 60 18.89 -2.23 -5.66
CA LEU A 60 19.84 -3.34 -5.51
C LEU A 60 20.19 -4.01 -6.85
N ALA A 61 19.27 -4.02 -7.81
CA ALA A 61 19.51 -4.60 -9.12
C ALA A 61 20.23 -3.67 -10.11
N THR A 62 20.05 -2.34 -10.00
CA THR A 62 20.53 -1.36 -10.99
C THR A 62 21.63 -0.44 -10.50
N GLY A 63 21.66 -0.11 -9.21
CA GLY A 63 22.46 0.97 -8.64
C GLY A 63 22.03 2.37 -9.10
N ASP A 64 20.85 2.53 -9.72
CA ASP A 64 20.36 3.79 -10.28
C ASP A 64 19.82 4.70 -9.17
N LEU A 65 20.70 5.60 -8.68
CA LEU A 65 20.38 6.50 -7.57
C LEU A 65 19.52 7.68 -8.04
N GLU A 66 19.64 8.07 -9.30
CA GLU A 66 18.84 9.12 -9.93
C GLU A 66 17.35 8.75 -9.91
N ALA A 67 17.00 7.52 -10.30
CA ALA A 67 15.63 7.02 -10.23
C ALA A 67 15.10 6.97 -8.78
N VAL A 68 15.95 6.62 -7.82
CA VAL A 68 15.58 6.65 -6.39
C VAL A 68 15.24 8.07 -5.96
N ASN A 69 16.08 9.06 -6.31
CA ASN A 69 15.85 10.46 -5.98
C ASN A 69 14.57 11.02 -6.63
N GLU A 70 14.22 10.57 -7.84
CA GLU A 70 12.98 10.97 -8.52
C GLU A 70 11.72 10.44 -7.80
N ILE A 71 11.79 9.20 -7.29
CA ILE A 71 10.64 8.52 -6.67
C ILE A 71 10.50 8.84 -5.17
N LEU A 72 11.58 9.24 -4.50
CA LEU A 72 11.59 9.51 -3.05
C LEU A 72 10.49 10.48 -2.57
N PRO A 73 10.20 11.60 -3.25
CA PRO A 73 9.10 12.49 -2.83
C PRO A 73 7.72 11.81 -2.85
N MET A 74 7.52 10.81 -3.71
CA MET A 74 6.29 10.02 -3.75
C MET A 74 6.21 9.06 -2.57
N LEU A 75 7.33 8.40 -2.22
CA LEU A 75 7.39 7.53 -1.05
C LEU A 75 7.09 8.30 0.24
N GLU A 76 7.62 9.51 0.38
CA GLU A 76 7.31 10.37 1.52
C GLU A 76 5.83 10.74 1.57
N LYS A 77 5.21 11.05 0.43
CA LYS A 77 3.76 11.30 0.37
C LYS A 77 2.95 10.09 0.82
N GLU A 78 3.27 8.91 0.30
CA GLU A 78 2.60 7.66 0.70
C GLU A 78 2.78 7.39 2.20
N TYR A 79 3.99 7.53 2.72
CA TYR A 79 4.27 7.36 4.13
C TYR A 79 3.49 8.34 5.01
N ASN A 80 3.44 9.63 4.62
CA ASN A 80 2.65 10.64 5.31
C ASN A 80 1.15 10.32 5.29
N PHE A 81 0.62 9.78 4.18
CA PHE A 81 -0.75 9.29 4.14
C PHE A 81 -0.98 8.18 5.18
N TRP A 82 -0.08 7.20 5.29
CA TRP A 82 -0.20 6.13 6.29
C TRP A 82 -0.16 6.67 7.72
N LEU A 83 0.77 7.60 8.00
CA LEU A 83 0.87 8.26 9.30
C LEU A 83 -0.39 9.02 9.69
N VAL A 84 -1.00 9.77 8.77
CA VAL A 84 -2.15 10.63 9.09
C VAL A 84 -3.47 9.85 9.04
N GLN A 85 -3.66 8.99 8.05
CA GLN A 85 -4.96 8.38 7.74
C GLN A 85 -5.13 6.95 8.27
N ARG A 86 -4.03 6.28 8.64
CA ARG A 86 -4.03 4.84 8.97
C ARG A 86 -3.38 4.54 10.32
N ALA A 87 -2.59 5.45 10.88
CA ALA A 87 -2.04 5.29 12.21
C ALA A 87 -3.13 5.31 13.29
N LYS A 88 -3.02 4.39 14.24
CA LYS A 88 -3.83 4.34 15.45
C LYS A 88 -2.93 4.12 16.66
N PRO A 89 -3.15 4.89 17.75
CA PRO A 89 -2.53 4.57 19.01
C PRO A 89 -3.20 3.33 19.60
N PHE A 90 -2.40 2.42 20.11
CA PHE A 90 -2.81 1.36 21.00
C PHE A 90 -2.33 1.70 22.41
N TYR A 91 -3.20 1.46 23.39
CA TYR A 91 -2.90 1.63 24.80
C TYR A 91 -3.12 0.29 25.48
N ASP A 92 -2.05 -0.30 25.98
CA ASP A 92 -2.15 -1.48 26.82
C ASP A 92 -2.26 -1.03 28.29
N GLU A 93 -3.43 -1.27 28.90
CA GLU A 93 -3.64 -0.94 30.31
C GLU A 93 -2.83 -1.84 31.25
N SER A 94 -2.41 -3.01 30.80
CA SER A 94 -1.67 -3.99 31.62
C SER A 94 -0.17 -3.74 31.66
N GLU A 95 0.41 -3.28 30.54
CA GLU A 95 1.85 -3.03 30.42
C GLU A 95 2.22 -1.54 30.48
N ASN A 96 1.22 -0.64 30.55
CA ASN A 96 1.38 0.82 30.49
C ASN A 96 2.17 1.28 29.26
N GLU A 97 2.17 0.48 28.20
CA GLU A 97 2.84 0.77 26.94
C GLU A 97 1.90 1.43 25.94
N LYS A 98 2.48 2.38 25.20
CA LYS A 98 1.80 3.08 24.10
C LYS A 98 2.58 2.82 22.83
N PHE A 99 2.01 2.05 21.92
CA PHE A 99 2.58 1.86 20.59
C PHE A 99 1.61 2.26 19.49
N GLN A 100 2.16 2.74 18.39
CA GLN A 100 1.40 3.10 17.21
C GLN A 100 1.40 1.93 16.23
N PHE A 101 0.24 1.59 15.70
CA PHE A 101 0.09 0.60 14.63
C PHE A 101 -0.67 1.21 13.45
N PHE A 102 -0.59 0.53 12.31
CA PHE A 102 -1.31 0.92 11.10
C PHE A 102 -2.47 -0.04 10.85
N GLN A 103 -3.65 0.50 10.53
CA GLN A 103 -4.84 -0.29 10.25
C GLN A 103 -5.32 -0.05 8.82
N TYR A 104 -5.60 -1.13 8.08
CA TYR A 104 -6.34 -1.04 6.82
C TYR A 104 -7.78 -0.61 7.09
N ARG A 105 -8.20 0.52 6.50
CA ARG A 105 -9.55 1.06 6.68
C ARG A 105 -10.05 1.70 5.40
N ALA A 106 -11.32 1.48 5.08
CA ALA A 106 -12.03 2.19 4.01
C ALA A 106 -13.06 3.14 4.65
N HIS A 107 -13.11 4.40 4.19
CA HIS A 107 -14.14 5.35 4.62
C HIS A 107 -15.36 5.26 3.70
N MET A 108 -16.10 4.16 3.81
CA MET A 108 -17.30 3.92 3.01
C MET A 108 -18.40 3.34 3.92
N LYS A 109 -19.62 3.87 3.79
CA LYS A 109 -20.82 3.34 4.46
C LYS A 109 -21.73 2.57 3.50
N THR A 110 -21.34 2.47 2.23
CA THR A 110 -22.09 1.84 1.16
C THR A 110 -21.38 0.57 0.69
N PRO A 111 -22.13 -0.38 0.12
CA PRO A 111 -21.54 -1.56 -0.51
C PRO A 111 -20.54 -1.18 -1.61
N ARG A 112 -19.55 -2.04 -1.82
CA ARG A 112 -18.54 -1.85 -2.86
C ARG A 112 -19.20 -1.84 -4.24
N PRO A 113 -18.95 -0.85 -5.11
CA PRO A 113 -19.57 -0.81 -6.44
C PRO A 113 -19.23 -2.04 -7.28
N GLU A 114 -18.03 -2.60 -7.13
CA GLU A 114 -17.58 -3.80 -7.84
C GLU A 114 -18.14 -5.11 -7.28
N SER A 115 -18.79 -5.10 -6.11
CA SER A 115 -19.32 -6.30 -5.42
C SER A 115 -20.59 -5.97 -4.65
N TYR A 116 -21.46 -5.15 -5.25
CA TYR A 116 -22.61 -4.57 -4.55
C TYR A 116 -23.57 -5.63 -4.04
N ARG A 117 -23.90 -6.61 -4.90
CA ARG A 117 -24.84 -7.69 -4.57
C ARG A 117 -24.29 -8.57 -3.46
N GLU A 118 -23.02 -8.94 -3.56
CA GLU A 118 -22.34 -9.81 -2.59
C GLU A 118 -22.28 -9.16 -1.20
N ASP A 119 -21.95 -7.87 -1.13
CA ASP A 119 -21.93 -7.10 0.12
C ASP A 119 -23.34 -6.97 0.73
N MET A 120 -24.37 -6.78 -0.10
CA MET A 120 -25.77 -6.72 0.36
C MET A 120 -26.28 -8.07 0.89
N ASP A 121 -25.95 -9.16 0.20
CA ASP A 121 -26.33 -10.51 0.63
C ASP A 121 -25.63 -10.90 1.94
N LEU A 122 -24.39 -10.46 2.15
CA LEU A 122 -23.65 -10.69 3.39
C LEU A 122 -24.29 -10.01 4.61
N VAL A 123 -24.80 -8.79 4.42
CA VAL A 123 -25.45 -8.02 5.51
C VAL A 123 -26.88 -8.48 5.77
N ARG A 124 -27.53 -9.12 4.79
CA ARG A 124 -28.97 -9.47 4.83
C ARG A 124 -29.42 -10.22 6.08
N ASN A 125 -28.55 -11.04 6.65
CA ASN A 125 -28.85 -11.91 7.80
C ASN A 125 -28.20 -11.44 9.10
N ILE A 126 -27.55 -10.27 9.11
CA ILE A 126 -26.97 -9.70 10.32
C ILE A 126 -28.08 -8.95 11.04
N THR A 127 -28.61 -9.52 12.13
CA THR A 127 -29.51 -8.80 13.04
C THR A 127 -28.73 -7.72 13.78
N SER A 128 -29.30 -6.52 13.86
CA SER A 128 -28.84 -5.48 14.75
C SER A 128 -29.27 -5.84 16.17
N ASP A 129 -28.35 -6.41 16.96
CA ASP A 129 -28.50 -6.55 18.41
C ASP A 129 -28.49 -5.16 19.09
#